data_AF-A0A8D3CXJ0-F1
#
_entry.id   AF-A0A8D3CXJ0-F1
#
_cell.length_a   1.000
_cell.length_b   1.000
_cell.length_c   1.000
_cell.angle_alpha   90.00
_cell.angle_beta   90.00
_cell.angle_gamma   90.00
#
_symmetry.space_group_name_H-M   'P 1'
#
loop_
_entity.id
_entity.type
_entity.pdbx_description
1 polymer ?
#
loop_
_entity_poly.entity_id
_entity_poly.type
_entity_poly.pdbx_seq_one_letter_code
_entity_poly.pdbx_strand_id
1 'polypeptide(L)'
;MPNFAGTWKMKKSEHFDELLKALGVNAMLRKVAVAAASNPLVEIRQDGEQFYIKTSTSVRTTEINFHIGEEFNEETVDGRKCKSLATWESENKIHCQQTLVDGHGPKTFWTRELNGDELTLVSAQRLICTVCLWCGLFSRRLSVGQLVSEKWFVNGVTPEIRP
;
A
#
# COMPACT_ATOMS: atom_id res chain seq x y z
N MET A 1 -17.87 10.54 -3.07
CA MET A 1 -16.41 10.38 -3.23
C MET A 1 -15.91 9.44 -2.15
N PRO A 2 -15.29 8.31 -2.51
CA PRO A 2 -14.75 7.34 -1.56
C PRO A 2 -13.64 7.95 -0.72
N ASN A 3 -13.47 7.43 0.49
CA ASN A 3 -12.40 7.81 1.40
C ASN A 3 -11.37 6.68 1.47
N PHE A 4 -10.22 6.87 0.84
CA PHE A 4 -9.08 5.95 0.90
C PHE A 4 -8.19 6.17 2.13
N ALA A 5 -8.44 7.23 2.91
CA ALA A 5 -7.57 7.61 4.02
C ALA A 5 -7.54 6.53 5.09
N GLY A 6 -6.33 6.21 5.55
CA GLY A 6 -6.12 5.19 6.55
C GLY A 6 -4.78 4.50 6.42
N THR A 7 -4.57 3.57 7.34
CA THR A 7 -3.40 2.70 7.36
C THR A 7 -3.81 1.32 6.89
N TRP A 8 -3.14 0.81 5.89
CA TRP A 8 -3.47 -0.41 5.18
C TRP A 8 -2.34 -1.41 5.37
N LYS A 9 -2.68 -2.61 5.85
CA LYS A 9 -1.74 -3.72 5.99
C LYS A 9 -2.00 -4.76 4.92
N MET A 10 -0.94 -5.20 4.27
CA MET A 10 -1.05 -6.26 3.28
C MET A 10 -1.56 -7.56 3.90
N LYS A 11 -2.63 -8.09 3.32
CA LYS A 11 -3.24 -9.39 3.64
C LYS A 11 -2.72 -10.47 2.71
N LYS A 12 -2.58 -10.14 1.42
CA LYS A 12 -2.19 -11.07 0.36
C LYS A 12 -1.43 -10.31 -0.73
N SER A 13 -0.40 -10.94 -1.28
CA SER A 13 0.27 -10.50 -2.51
C SER A 13 0.53 -11.70 -3.39
N GLU A 14 0.17 -11.61 -4.66
CA GLU A 14 0.47 -12.63 -5.67
C GLU A 14 1.50 -12.09 -6.67
N HIS A 15 2.18 -13.01 -7.37
CA HIS A 15 3.21 -12.83 -8.41
C HIS A 15 4.24 -11.67 -8.32
N PHE A 16 4.57 -11.21 -7.11
CA PHE A 16 5.66 -10.24 -6.89
C PHE A 16 7.02 -10.72 -7.42
N ASP A 17 7.38 -11.99 -7.24
CA ASP A 17 8.64 -12.56 -7.80
C ASP A 17 8.62 -12.57 -9.35
N GLU A 18 7.47 -12.85 -9.96
CA GLU A 18 7.33 -12.87 -11.42
C GLU A 18 7.47 -11.45 -12.00
N LEU A 19 6.93 -10.44 -11.32
CA LEU A 19 7.16 -9.03 -11.70
C LEU A 19 8.66 -8.73 -11.71
N LEU A 20 9.35 -8.99 -10.61
CA LEU A 20 10.78 -8.68 -10.51
C LEU A 20 11.59 -9.46 -11.56
N LYS A 21 11.19 -10.69 -11.89
CA LYS A 21 11.81 -11.49 -12.94
C LYS A 21 11.61 -10.86 -14.32
N ALA A 22 10.40 -10.40 -14.63
CA ALA A 22 10.09 -9.73 -15.90
C ALA A 22 10.77 -8.36 -16.02
N LEU A 23 11.04 -7.68 -14.89
CA LEU A 23 11.87 -6.47 -14.82
C LEU A 23 13.38 -6.75 -14.92
N GLY A 24 13.81 -8.01 -15.07
CA GLY A 24 15.22 -8.38 -15.23
C GLY A 24 16.02 -8.46 -13.92
N VAL A 25 15.36 -8.45 -12.76
CA VAL A 25 16.04 -8.57 -11.46
C VAL A 25 16.56 -9.99 -11.25
N ASN A 26 17.82 -10.14 -10.84
CA ASN A 26 18.44 -11.45 -10.62
C ASN A 26 17.81 -12.22 -9.44
N ALA A 27 17.90 -13.56 -9.47
CA ALA A 27 17.17 -14.43 -8.53
C ALA A 27 17.50 -14.20 -7.04
N MET A 28 18.74 -13.82 -6.72
CA MET A 28 19.14 -13.54 -5.34
C MET A 28 18.46 -12.27 -4.83
N LEU A 29 18.50 -11.18 -5.61
CA LEU A 29 17.85 -9.92 -5.27
C LEU A 29 16.33 -10.07 -5.16
N ARG A 30 15.71 -10.91 -6.01
CA ARG A 30 14.26 -11.16 -5.92
C ARG A 30 13.85 -11.81 -4.61
N LYS A 31 14.60 -12.80 -4.12
CA LYS A 31 14.30 -13.44 -2.82
C LYS A 31 14.35 -12.44 -1.67
N VAL A 32 15.35 -11.57 -1.67
CA VAL A 32 15.48 -10.50 -0.67
C VAL A 32 14.33 -9.51 -0.78
N ALA A 33 13.98 -9.09 -2.00
CA ALA A 33 12.86 -8.18 -2.24
C ALA A 33 11.51 -8.77 -1.81
N VAL A 34 11.24 -10.04 -2.12
CA VAL A 34 10.01 -10.74 -1.69
C VAL A 34 9.93 -10.81 -0.16
N ALA A 35 11.04 -11.16 0.51
CA ALA A 35 11.09 -11.17 1.97
C ALA A 35 10.87 -9.76 2.56
N ALA A 36 11.44 -8.74 1.93
CA ALA A 36 11.33 -7.37 2.38
C ALA A 36 9.95 -6.75 2.18
N ALA A 37 9.30 -7.09 1.06
CA ALA A 37 7.96 -6.67 0.71
C ALA A 37 6.88 -7.63 1.23
N SER A 38 7.22 -8.51 2.19
CA SER A 38 6.27 -9.49 2.74
C SER A 38 5.20 -8.87 3.64
N ASN A 39 5.43 -7.67 4.17
CA ASN A 39 4.50 -6.97 5.06
C ASN A 39 4.60 -5.44 4.90
N PRO A 40 4.27 -4.87 3.71
CA PRO A 40 4.27 -3.44 3.53
C PRO A 40 3.16 -2.80 4.36
N LEU A 41 3.49 -1.66 4.97
CA LEU A 41 2.53 -0.75 5.58
C LEU A 41 2.26 0.40 4.61
N VAL A 42 1.01 0.58 4.22
CA VAL A 42 0.60 1.66 3.32
C VAL A 42 -0.24 2.67 4.09
N GLU A 43 0.24 3.89 4.22
CA GLU A 43 -0.51 5.02 4.79
C GLU A 43 -1.01 5.90 3.65
N ILE A 44 -2.31 6.17 3.64
CA ILE A 44 -2.95 7.07 2.68
C ILE A 44 -3.57 8.22 3.45
N ARG A 45 -3.25 9.44 3.00
CA ARG A 45 -3.94 10.68 3.40
C ARG A 45 -4.61 11.23 2.16
N GLN A 46 -5.88 11.59 2.30
CA GLN A 46 -6.70 12.14 1.22
C GLN A 46 -7.35 13.43 1.70
N ASP A 47 -7.18 14.49 0.93
CA ASP A 47 -7.87 15.77 1.11
C ASP A 47 -8.52 16.17 -0.22
N GLY A 48 -9.79 15.82 -0.38
CA GLY A 48 -10.49 15.94 -1.66
C GLY A 48 -9.85 15.07 -2.75
N GLU A 49 -9.26 15.74 -3.73
CA GLU A 49 -8.52 15.15 -4.86
C GLU A 49 -7.00 15.15 -4.67
N GLN A 50 -6.50 15.68 -3.54
CA GLN A 50 -5.10 15.57 -3.15
C GLN A 50 -4.85 14.27 -2.39
N PHE A 51 -3.85 13.51 -2.82
CA PHE A 51 -3.46 12.25 -2.22
C PHE A 51 -2.00 12.29 -1.81
N TYR A 52 -1.75 11.85 -0.58
CA TYR A 52 -0.42 11.49 -0.12
C TYR A 52 -0.42 10.01 0.23
N ILE A 53 0.55 9.28 -0.32
CA ILE A 53 0.67 7.84 -0.13
C ILE A 53 2.09 7.51 0.28
N LYS A 54 2.21 6.89 1.44
CA LYS A 54 3.47 6.39 1.98
C LYS A 54 3.43 4.87 2.03
N THR A 55 4.39 4.22 1.39
CA THR A 55 4.55 2.76 1.42
C THR A 55 5.85 2.44 2.13
N SER A 56 5.77 1.76 3.28
CA SER A 56 6.93 1.39 4.09
C SER A 56 7.12 -0.13 4.06
N THR A 57 8.28 -0.59 3.59
CA THR A 57 8.73 -1.98 3.67
C THR A 57 9.94 -2.09 4.61
N SER A 58 10.43 -3.30 4.90
CA SER A 58 11.62 -3.46 5.75
C SER A 58 12.92 -2.96 5.09
N VAL A 59 12.91 -2.73 3.78
CA VAL A 59 14.10 -2.30 3.01
C VAL A 59 13.98 -0.88 2.48
N ARG A 60 12.79 -0.45 2.07
CA ARG A 60 12.58 0.86 1.44
C ARG A 60 11.25 1.47 1.87
N THR A 61 11.27 2.77 2.09
CA THR A 61 10.07 3.61 2.22
C THR A 61 9.98 4.51 1.00
N THR A 62 8.81 4.55 0.37
CA THR A 62 8.49 5.45 -0.74
C THR A 62 7.32 6.33 -0.38
N GLU A 63 7.35 7.58 -0.82
CA GLU A 63 6.32 8.57 -0.55
C GLU A 63 5.99 9.28 -1.87
N ILE A 64 4.70 9.38 -2.19
CA ILE A 64 4.21 10.12 -3.36
C ILE A 64 3.11 11.08 -2.91
N ASN A 65 3.07 12.24 -3.55
CA ASN A 65 2.05 13.24 -3.36
C ASN A 65 1.57 13.70 -4.75
N PHE A 66 0.27 13.64 -4.98
CA PHE A 66 -0.31 13.95 -6.29
C PHE A 66 -1.73 14.49 -6.17
N HIS A 67 -2.15 15.22 -7.20
CA HIS A 67 -3.53 15.61 -7.40
C HIS A 67 -4.15 14.76 -8.51
N ILE A 68 -5.42 14.37 -8.35
CA ILE A 68 -6.13 13.69 -9.43
C ILE A 68 -6.24 14.62 -10.64
N GLY A 69 -5.92 14.10 -11.83
CA GLY A 69 -5.94 14.85 -13.09
C GLY A 69 -4.67 15.64 -13.39
N GLU A 70 -3.69 15.68 -12.50
CA GLU A 70 -2.41 16.37 -12.71
C GLU A 70 -1.24 15.39 -12.88
N GLU A 71 -0.29 15.74 -13.74
CA GLU A 71 0.95 14.97 -13.89
C GLU A 71 1.88 15.20 -12.69
N PHE A 72 2.48 14.13 -12.19
CA PHE A 72 3.50 14.19 -11.14
C PHE A 72 4.70 13.31 -11.47
N ASN A 73 5.85 13.59 -10.84
CA ASN A 73 7.04 12.78 -10.99
C ASN A 73 7.07 11.69 -9.92
N GLU A 74 7.42 10.47 -10.32
CA GLU A 74 7.64 9.36 -9.41
C GLU A 74 8.80 8.49 -9.88
N GLU A 75 9.13 7.48 -9.08
CA GLU A 75 10.14 6.47 -9.38
C GLU A 75 9.46 5.10 -9.39
N THR A 76 9.71 4.31 -10.44
CA THR A 76 9.27 2.92 -10.51
C THR A 76 10.00 2.06 -9.47
N VAL A 77 9.48 0.86 -9.19
CA VAL A 77 10.07 -0.07 -8.21
C VAL A 77 11.54 -0.42 -8.49
N ASP A 78 11.95 -0.38 -9.75
CA ASP A 78 13.32 -0.65 -10.21
C ASP A 78 14.20 0.61 -10.34
N GLY A 79 13.72 1.77 -9.89
CA GLY A 79 14.53 2.98 -9.77
C GLY A 79 14.53 3.91 -10.97
N ARG A 80 13.66 3.68 -11.96
CA ARG A 80 13.56 4.55 -13.15
C ARG A 80 12.60 5.69 -12.88
N LYS A 81 12.96 6.89 -13.35
CA LYS A 81 12.09 8.06 -13.26
C LYS A 81 10.94 7.94 -14.25
N CYS A 82 9.71 8.15 -13.79
CA CYS A 82 8.53 8.25 -14.64
C CYS A 82 7.67 9.45 -14.28
N LYS A 83 6.93 9.93 -15.28
CA LYS A 83 5.78 10.80 -15.11
C LYS A 83 4.53 9.95 -14.94
N SER A 84 3.71 10.34 -13.99
CA SER A 84 2.47 9.65 -13.66
C SER A 84 1.28 10.58 -13.72
N LEU A 85 0.15 10.04 -14.18
CA LEU A 85 -1.13 10.75 -14.23
C LEU A 85 -2.20 9.85 -13.60
N ALA A 86 -2.70 10.26 -12.43
CA ALA A 86 -3.75 9.56 -11.71
C ALA A 86 -5.13 10.15 -12.07
N THR A 87 -6.08 9.28 -12.39
CA THR A 87 -7.45 9.64 -12.78
C THR A 87 -8.46 8.69 -12.14
N TRP A 88 -9.68 9.16 -11.88
CA TRP A 88 -10.79 8.28 -11.52
C TRP A 88 -11.21 7.41 -12.71
N GLU A 89 -11.17 6.09 -12.56
CA GLU A 89 -11.71 5.13 -13.52
C GLU A 89 -13.18 4.81 -13.22
N SER A 90 -13.52 4.75 -11.92
CA SER A 90 -14.88 4.63 -11.40
C SER A 90 -15.00 5.42 -10.09
N GLU A 91 -16.19 5.41 -9.47
CA GLU A 91 -16.40 6.07 -8.18
C GLU A 91 -15.41 5.59 -7.12
N ASN A 92 -15.06 4.30 -7.09
CA ASN A 92 -14.21 3.69 -6.07
C ASN A 92 -12.84 3.22 -6.59
N LYS A 93 -12.45 3.58 -7.81
CA LYS A 93 -11.23 3.10 -8.46
C LYS A 93 -10.42 4.22 -9.08
N ILE A 94 -9.15 4.30 -8.69
CA ILE A 94 -8.14 5.18 -9.28
C ILE A 94 -7.31 4.37 -10.26
N HIS A 95 -7.10 4.91 -11.46
CA HIS A 95 -6.14 4.43 -12.43
C HIS A 95 -5.00 5.45 -12.56
N CYS A 96 -3.75 4.99 -12.53
CA CYS A 96 -2.60 5.84 -12.73
C CYS A 96 -1.73 5.29 -13.85
N GLN A 97 -1.57 6.08 -14.90
CA GLN A 97 -0.70 5.75 -16.02
C GLN A 97 0.72 6.25 -15.72
N GLN A 98 1.72 5.39 -15.93
CA GLN A 98 3.12 5.71 -15.72
C GLN A 98 3.85 5.72 -17.08
N THR A 99 4.61 6.79 -17.34
CA THR A 99 5.39 6.97 -18.55
C THR A 99 6.84 7.26 -18.17
N LEU A 100 7.78 6.42 -18.59
CA LEU A 100 9.20 6.63 -18.31
C LEU A 100 9.67 7.97 -18.88
N VAL A 101 10.43 8.72 -18.08
CA VAL A 101 11.02 10.01 -18.51
C VAL A 101 12.14 9.76 -19.52
N ASP A 102 12.98 8.75 -19.25
CA ASP A 102 14.12 8.39 -20.08
C ASP A 102 14.06 6.90 -20.48
N GLY A 103 14.33 6.65 -21.77
CA GLY A 103 14.43 5.30 -22.35
C GLY A 103 13.15 4.78 -23.02
N HIS A 104 13.28 3.60 -23.65
CA HIS A 104 12.15 2.86 -24.21
C HIS A 104 11.78 1.72 -23.26
N GLY A 105 10.50 1.61 -22.91
CA GLY A 105 9.99 0.56 -22.06
C GLY A 105 8.48 0.39 -22.21
N PRO A 106 7.91 -0.72 -21.71
CA PRO A 106 6.47 -0.92 -21.72
C PRO A 106 5.79 0.18 -20.90
N LYS A 107 4.63 0.66 -21.36
CA LYS A 107 3.77 1.54 -20.56
C LYS A 107 3.36 0.76 -19.31
N THR A 108 3.63 1.30 -18.13
CA THR A 108 3.17 0.72 -16.87
C THR A 108 2.01 1.54 -16.33
N PHE A 109 1.26 0.94 -15.42
CA PHE A 109 0.15 1.58 -14.73
C PHE A 109 0.00 0.94 -13.37
N TRP A 110 -0.71 1.61 -12.46
CA TRP A 110 -1.24 1.01 -11.26
C TRP A 110 -2.69 1.41 -11.06
N THR A 111 -3.48 0.55 -10.41
CA THR A 111 -4.84 0.87 -9.98
C THR A 111 -5.00 0.65 -8.49
N ARG A 112 -5.87 1.45 -7.87
CA ARG A 112 -6.29 1.29 -6.48
C ARG A 112 -7.81 1.30 -6.42
N GLU A 113 -8.37 0.21 -5.94
CA GLU A 113 -9.83 0.04 -5.84
C GLU A 113 -10.22 -0.21 -4.38
N LEU A 114 -11.16 0.58 -3.89
CA LEU A 114 -11.68 0.48 -2.52
C LEU A 114 -12.98 -0.32 -2.51
N ASN A 115 -13.01 -1.39 -1.72
CA ASN A 115 -14.17 -2.26 -1.52
C ASN A 115 -14.41 -2.42 -0.02
N GLY A 116 -15.09 -1.45 0.59
CA GLY A 116 -15.31 -1.41 2.04
C GLY A 116 -13.98 -1.30 2.80
N ASP A 117 -13.65 -2.34 3.57
CA ASP A 117 -12.42 -2.41 4.37
C ASP A 117 -11.24 -3.06 3.63
N GLU A 118 -11.40 -3.37 2.34
CA GLU A 118 -10.36 -3.93 1.48
C GLU A 118 -9.92 -2.92 0.41
N LEU A 119 -8.60 -2.74 0.30
CA LEU A 119 -7.96 -1.96 -0.75
C LEU A 119 -7.22 -2.92 -1.69
N THR A 120 -7.63 -2.97 -2.95
CA THR A 120 -7.01 -3.79 -3.98
C THR A 120 -6.06 -2.93 -4.82
N LEU A 121 -4.80 -3.34 -4.88
CA LEU A 121 -3.77 -2.72 -5.71
C LEU A 121 -3.41 -3.66 -6.86
N VAL A 122 -3.42 -3.13 -8.09
CA VAL A 122 -2.99 -3.86 -9.29
C VAL A 122 -1.93 -3.03 -10.00
N SER A 123 -0.84 -3.66 -10.46
CA SER A 123 0.16 -3.00 -11.29
C SER A 123 0.34 -3.70 -12.63
N ALA A 124 0.68 -2.92 -13.65
CA ALA A 124 0.84 -3.34 -15.03
C ALA A 124 2.12 -4.12 -15.24
N GLN A 125 2.08 -5.35 -14.78
CA GLN A 125 2.37 -6.53 -15.59
C GLN A 125 1.29 -7.61 -15.36
N ARG A 126 0.12 -7.30 -14.75
CA ARG A 126 -0.87 -8.28 -14.26
C ARG A 126 -0.31 -9.28 -13.23
N LEU A 127 0.87 -9.01 -12.68
CA LEU A 127 1.58 -9.93 -11.81
C LEU A 127 1.37 -9.64 -10.33
N ILE A 128 0.78 -8.52 -9.92
CA ILE A 128 0.58 -8.28 -8.49
C ILE A 128 -0.85 -7.84 -8.23
N CYS A 129 -1.57 -8.71 -7.52
CA CYS A 129 -2.78 -8.38 -6.79
C CYS A 129 -2.39 -8.30 -5.31
N THR A 130 -2.37 -7.08 -4.76
CA THR A 130 -2.17 -6.87 -3.33
C THR A 130 -3.50 -6.46 -2.71
N VAL A 131 -4.01 -7.28 -1.79
CA VAL A 131 -5.17 -6.93 -0.98
C VAL A 131 -4.65 -6.43 0.35
N CYS A 132 -5.00 -5.20 0.72
CA CYS A 132 -4.71 -4.65 2.02
C CYS A 132 -6.00 -4.51 2.84
N LEU A 133 -5.91 -4.78 4.14
CA LEU A 133 -6.99 -4.53 5.08
C LEU A 133 -6.79 -3.19 5.78
N TRP A 134 -7.89 -2.49 6.01
CA TRP A 134 -7.90 -1.29 6.84
C TRP A 134 -7.49 -1.64 8.27
N CYS A 135 -6.38 -1.07 8.72
CA CYS A 135 -5.90 -1.18 10.08
C CYS A 135 -6.49 0.00 10.87
N GLY A 136 -7.74 -0.15 11.29
CA GLY A 136 -8.35 0.76 12.25
C GLY A 136 -7.59 0.76 13.56
N LEU A 137 -6.78 1.80 13.81
CA LEU A 137 -6.44 2.15 15.17
C LEU A 137 -7.72 2.69 15.81
N PHE A 138 -8.17 1.96 16.82
CA PHE A 138 -9.15 2.38 17.81
C PHE A 138 -8.72 3.76 18.37
N SER A 139 -9.15 4.86 17.74
CA SER A 139 -9.02 6.18 18.33
C SER A 139 -10.09 6.31 19.41
N ARG A 140 -9.92 5.61 20.53
CA ARG A 140 -10.49 6.09 21.79
C ARG A 140 -9.81 7.43 22.05
N ARG A 141 -10.59 8.49 21.86
CA ARG A 141 -10.36 9.80 22.46
C ARG A 141 -10.08 9.57 23.94
N LEU A 142 -8.80 9.53 24.33
CA LEU A 142 -8.41 9.64 25.73
C LEU A 142 -8.70 11.08 26.13
N SER A 143 -9.91 11.33 26.61
CA SER A 143 -10.11 12.40 27.58
C SER A 143 -9.16 12.12 28.74
N VAL A 144 -8.40 13.14 29.10
CA VAL A 144 -7.45 13.21 30.22
C VAL A 144 -7.93 12.39 31.43
N GLY A 145 -7.11 11.43 31.87
CA GLY A 145 -7.20 10.86 33.22
C GLY A 145 -7.42 9.34 33.31
N GLN A 146 -6.34 8.56 33.22
CA GLN A 146 -5.94 7.56 34.22
C GLN A 146 -4.81 6.69 33.66
N LEU A 147 -3.66 6.75 34.33
CA LEU A 147 -2.58 5.77 34.21
C LEU A 147 -3.08 4.41 34.71
N VAL A 148 -3.09 3.39 33.86
CA VAL A 148 -3.00 2.00 34.31
C VAL A 148 -2.04 1.27 33.37
N SER A 149 -0.98 0.72 33.95
CA SER A 149 0.04 -0.04 33.24
C SER A 149 -0.54 -1.35 32.72
N GLU A 150 -0.35 -1.64 31.44
CA GLU A 150 -0.65 -2.97 30.89
C GLU A 150 0.61 -3.84 30.89
N LYS A 151 0.62 -4.81 31.82
CA LYS A 151 1.47 -5.99 31.77
C LYS A 151 0.99 -6.88 30.63
N TRP A 152 1.92 -7.27 29.78
CA TRP A 152 1.78 -8.37 28.84
C TRP A 152 1.43 -9.66 29.59
N PHE A 153 0.37 -10.35 29.18
CA PHE A 153 0.16 -11.76 29.55
C PHE A 153 -0.12 -12.59 28.29
N VAL A 154 0.81 -13.51 28.06
CA VAL A 154 0.77 -14.56 27.05
C VAL A 154 0.29 -15.84 27.76
N ASN A 155 -0.48 -16.66 27.03
CA ASN A 155 -0.89 -18.04 27.32
C ASN A 155 -2.12 -18.24 28.21
N GLY A 156 -3.00 -19.08 27.68
CA GLY A 156 -4.38 -19.27 28.12
C GLY A 156 -4.53 -19.99 29.45
N VAL A 157 -5.51 -19.51 30.21
CA VAL A 157 -6.41 -20.29 31.06
C VAL A 157 -7.72 -19.49 31.08
N THR A 158 -8.84 -20.09 30.66
CA THR A 158 -10.17 -19.49 30.85
C THR A 158 -10.64 -19.75 32.28
N PRO A 159 -11.06 -18.73 33.07
CA PRO A 159 -11.78 -18.99 34.29
C PRO A 159 -13.29 -19.05 34.02
N GLU A 160 -13.85 -20.19 34.40
CA GLU A 160 -15.27 -20.50 34.59
C GLU A 160 -15.89 -19.48 35.59
N ILE A 161 -17.05 -18.92 35.24
CA ILE A 161 -17.81 -18.03 36.13
C ILE A 161 -19.04 -18.79 36.62
N ARG A 162 -19.15 -18.95 37.95
CA ARG A 162 -20.38 -19.33 38.66
C ARG A 162 -20.36 -18.71 40.07
N PRO A 163 -21.53 -18.44 40.64
CA PRO A 163 -22.61 -17.57 40.16
C PRO A 163 -22.51 -16.16 40.76
#